data_AF-A0A9X3S2T8-F1
#
_entry.id   AF-A0A9X3S2T8-F1
#
_cell.length_a   1.000
_cell.length_b   1.000
_cell.length_c   1.000
_cell.angle_alpha   90.00
_cell.angle_beta   90.00
_cell.angle_gamma   90.00
#
_symmetry.space_group_name_H-M   'P 1'
#
loop_
_entity.id
_entity.type
_entity.pdbx_description
1 polymer ?
#
loop_
_entity_poly.entity_id
_entity_poly.type
_entity_poly.pdbx_seq_one_letter_code
_entity_poly.pdbx_strand_id
1 'polypeptide(L)'
;MTKHVRDPRLDERERDAQAPAPAPEVPQIAYEPGGQPNRSVAARAALARGYGNQAVGRILARDPNPELEAVKKVGHKTGAEVDTALDASPFFKPLIADGVKAGKKADGHVHIHDAATFQTKCVAYLSGKQNPNTGAVFTDDEAKEFAKNVNAYQEGKEIHVHEERGEAATTVHESMHLFANDKWLPKVGFNANEGTTEYFTKKLCAELKLTRGGYYADQYAAVKALVDYVGETYVAEAYFEGKLDELEAAVDKKAGEAGAGTFGKWLGYMKASKYAEAKALT
;
A
#
# COMPACT_ATOMS: atom_id res chain seq x y z
N MET A 1 41.49 24.42 -49.07
CA MET A 1 41.61 23.02 -49.50
C MET A 1 43.04 22.58 -49.28
N THR A 2 43.28 21.85 -48.18
CA THR A 2 44.60 21.28 -47.86
C THR A 2 44.34 19.94 -47.19
N LYS A 3 44.60 18.84 -47.91
CA LYS A 3 44.46 17.47 -47.40
C LYS A 3 45.70 17.12 -46.60
N HIS A 4 45.53 16.79 -45.33
CA HIS A 4 46.55 16.07 -44.54
C HIS A 4 46.32 14.57 -44.69
N VAL A 5 47.30 13.88 -45.24
CA VAL A 5 47.41 12.42 -45.26
C VAL A 5 48.24 12.03 -44.03
N ARG A 6 47.67 11.21 -43.14
CA ARG A 6 48.41 10.58 -42.03
C ARG A 6 48.89 9.19 -42.45
N ASP A 7 50.19 8.96 -42.25
CA ASP A 7 50.89 7.69 -42.42
C ASP A 7 50.61 6.76 -41.23
N PRO A 8 50.14 5.51 -41.42
CA PRO A 8 49.72 4.64 -40.33
C PRO A 8 50.76 3.59 -39.88
N ARG A 9 52.08 3.88 -39.92
CA ARG A 9 53.10 2.84 -39.64
C ARG A 9 54.25 3.28 -38.73
N LEU A 10 53.97 3.75 -37.52
CA LEU A 10 54.84 3.75 -36.32
C LEU A 10 53.85 3.88 -35.14
N ASP A 11 53.67 2.99 -34.18
CA ASP A 11 54.65 2.41 -33.27
C ASP A 11 54.03 1.17 -32.59
N GLU A 12 54.53 -0.03 -32.91
CA GLU A 12 54.20 -1.29 -32.22
C GLU A 12 55.37 -1.75 -31.32
N ARG A 13 55.97 -0.84 -30.54
CA ARG A 13 57.10 -1.20 -29.65
C ARG A 13 57.08 -0.52 -28.28
N GLU A 14 55.95 -0.57 -27.57
CA GLU A 14 55.94 -0.35 -26.11
C GLU A 14 54.92 -1.28 -25.42
N ARG A 15 55.09 -2.59 -25.62
CA ARG A 15 54.47 -3.61 -24.79
C ARG A 15 55.56 -4.56 -24.33
N ASP A 16 56.13 -4.26 -23.17
CA ASP A 16 56.48 -5.23 -22.12
C ASP A 16 57.32 -4.57 -21.03
N ALA A 17 56.78 -4.59 -19.79
CA ALA A 17 57.47 -4.77 -18.51
C ALA A 17 56.86 -3.92 -17.39
N GLN A 18 55.77 -4.41 -16.80
CA GLN A 18 55.53 -4.22 -15.37
C GLN A 18 54.62 -5.35 -14.86
N ALA A 19 55.24 -6.38 -14.30
CA ALA A 19 54.54 -7.39 -13.52
C ALA A 19 54.04 -6.73 -12.21
N PRO A 20 52.77 -6.93 -11.82
CA PRO A 20 52.27 -6.41 -10.56
C PRO A 20 52.90 -7.14 -9.37
N ALA A 21 53.23 -6.40 -8.31
CA ALA A 21 53.73 -6.95 -7.06
C ALA A 21 52.71 -7.92 -6.42
N PRO A 22 53.15 -8.98 -5.72
CA PRO A 22 52.24 -9.89 -5.03
C PRO A 22 51.50 -9.14 -3.92
N ALA A 23 50.19 -9.39 -3.85
CA ALA A 23 49.32 -8.83 -2.83
C ALA A 23 49.71 -9.32 -1.41
N PRO A 24 49.53 -8.51 -0.37
CA PRO A 24 49.80 -8.93 1.01
C PRO A 24 48.88 -10.09 1.42
N GLU A 25 49.45 -11.10 2.06
CA GLU A 25 48.71 -12.22 2.65
C GLU A 25 47.73 -11.69 3.72
N VAL A 26 46.43 -11.86 3.43
CA VAL A 26 45.36 -11.58 4.37
C VAL A 26 45.32 -12.72 5.39
N PRO A 27 45.33 -12.46 6.71
CA PRO A 27 45.24 -13.50 7.72
C PRO A 27 43.96 -14.33 7.50
N GLN A 28 44.11 -15.65 7.33
CA GLN A 28 42.98 -16.57 7.30
C GLN A 28 42.35 -16.61 8.70
N ILE A 29 41.26 -15.85 8.87
CA ILE A 29 40.36 -16.01 10.00
C ILE A 29 39.65 -17.35 9.80
N ALA A 30 39.83 -18.26 10.77
CA ALA A 30 39.18 -19.56 10.79
C ALA A 30 37.65 -19.37 10.64
N TYR A 31 37.11 -19.88 9.54
CA TYR A 31 35.67 -19.95 9.32
C TYR A 31 35.12 -21.07 10.19
N GLU A 32 34.54 -20.74 11.33
CA GLU A 32 33.65 -21.67 12.00
C GLU A 32 32.42 -21.88 11.10
N PRO A 33 32.00 -23.12 10.81
CA PRO A 33 30.81 -23.37 10.03
C PRO A 33 29.57 -23.00 10.85
N GLY A 34 29.24 -21.71 10.88
CA GLY A 34 27.93 -21.23 11.29
C GLY A 34 26.90 -21.91 10.40
N GLY A 35 26.00 -22.68 11.01
CA GLY A 35 25.04 -23.55 10.34
C GLY A 35 24.41 -22.85 9.15
N GLN A 36 24.45 -23.51 7.98
CA GLN A 36 23.82 -22.97 6.79
C GLN A 36 22.38 -22.59 7.13
N PRO A 37 21.97 -21.31 6.96
CA PRO A 37 20.58 -20.95 7.15
C PRO A 37 19.74 -21.87 6.28
N ASN A 38 18.80 -22.55 6.93
CA ASN A 38 17.93 -23.55 6.33
C ASN A 38 17.47 -23.03 4.97
N ARG A 39 17.82 -23.73 3.87
CA ARG A 39 17.64 -23.22 2.50
C ARG A 39 16.21 -22.75 2.22
N SER A 40 15.25 -23.25 3.00
CA SER A 40 13.84 -22.79 3.03
C SER A 40 13.63 -21.36 3.54
N VAL A 41 14.38 -20.89 4.54
CA VAL A 41 14.25 -19.54 5.12
C VAL A 41 14.85 -18.50 4.19
N ALA A 42 16.04 -18.77 3.64
CA ALA A 42 16.66 -17.88 2.65
C ALA A 42 15.85 -17.82 1.34
N ALA A 43 15.29 -18.96 0.90
CA ALA A 43 14.37 -19.01 -0.25
C ALA A 43 13.05 -18.29 0.02
N ARG A 44 12.46 -18.41 1.21
CA ARG A 44 11.25 -17.65 1.63
C ARG A 44 11.53 -16.15 1.69
N ALA A 45 12.69 -15.74 2.22
CA ALA A 45 13.11 -14.33 2.24
C ALA A 45 13.47 -13.78 0.85
N ALA A 46 13.92 -14.62 -0.08
CA ALA A 46 14.15 -14.24 -1.47
C ALA A 46 12.85 -14.15 -2.27
N LEU A 47 11.89 -15.05 -2.03
CA LEU A 47 10.52 -14.97 -2.57
C LEU A 47 9.79 -13.72 -2.06
N ALA A 48 9.90 -13.40 -0.77
CA ALA A 48 9.37 -12.17 -0.16
C ALA A 48 9.98 -10.88 -0.76
N ARG A 49 11.21 -10.95 -1.28
CA ARG A 49 11.91 -9.82 -1.92
C ARG A 49 11.65 -9.74 -3.44
N GLY A 50 11.44 -10.87 -4.11
CA GLY A 50 11.24 -10.95 -5.56
C GLY A 50 9.78 -10.85 -6.01
N TYR A 51 8.85 -11.28 -5.16
CA TYR A 51 7.41 -11.06 -5.29
C TYR A 51 7.00 -10.26 -4.08
N GLY A 52 6.84 -8.94 -4.24
CA GLY A 52 6.60 -7.99 -3.15
C GLY A 52 5.72 -8.61 -2.07
N ASN A 53 6.33 -8.88 -0.92
CA ASN A 53 5.65 -9.40 0.24
C ASN A 53 4.45 -8.49 0.49
N GLN A 54 3.25 -8.98 0.20
CA GLN A 54 2.00 -8.34 0.57
C GLN A 54 1.89 -8.42 2.09
N ALA A 55 2.69 -7.61 2.78
CA ALA A 55 2.53 -7.30 4.18
C ALA A 55 1.06 -6.96 4.36
N VAL A 56 0.33 -7.83 5.05
CA VAL A 56 -1.05 -7.63 5.52
C VAL A 56 -1.84 -6.67 4.63
N GLY A 57 -2.23 -7.15 3.44
CA GLY A 57 -2.48 -6.29 2.29
C GLY A 57 -3.45 -5.14 2.55
N ARG A 58 -4.47 -5.37 3.39
CA ARG A 58 -5.50 -4.42 3.84
C ARG A 58 -6.07 -4.95 5.16
N ILE A 59 -5.49 -4.56 6.29
CA ILE A 59 -6.11 -4.80 7.60
C ILE A 59 -6.43 -3.45 8.24
N LEU A 60 -7.73 -3.24 8.51
CA LEU A 60 -8.21 -2.27 9.47
C LEU A 60 -7.92 -2.78 10.89
N ALA A 61 -6.72 -2.50 11.38
CA ALA A 61 -6.38 -2.59 12.80
C ALA A 61 -6.60 -1.23 13.46
N ARG A 62 -7.11 -1.19 14.69
CA ARG A 62 -6.96 0.01 15.52
C ARG A 62 -7.23 -0.14 17.00
N ASP A 63 -6.75 0.89 17.70
CA ASP A 63 -6.74 1.08 19.15
C ASP A 63 -8.03 0.61 19.83
N PRO A 64 -7.93 0.01 21.04
CA PRO A 64 -9.10 -0.37 21.82
C PRO A 64 -10.09 0.80 21.91
N ASN A 65 -11.32 0.59 21.47
CA ASN A 65 -12.40 1.55 21.67
C ASN A 65 -13.36 0.97 22.73
N PRO A 66 -13.26 1.41 24.00
CA PRO A 66 -14.07 0.88 25.09
C PRO A 66 -15.59 1.03 24.86
N GLU A 67 -16.00 2.00 24.04
CA GLU A 67 -17.42 2.20 23.70
C GLU A 67 -17.94 1.11 22.74
N LEU A 68 -17.09 0.57 21.86
CA LEU A 68 -17.46 -0.51 20.94
C LEU A 68 -17.39 -1.89 21.60
N GLU A 69 -16.46 -2.08 22.53
CA GLU A 69 -16.35 -3.31 23.34
C GLU A 69 -17.58 -3.57 24.23
N ALA A 70 -18.44 -2.56 24.45
CA ALA A 70 -19.69 -2.70 25.20
C ALA A 70 -20.91 -3.10 24.35
N VAL A 71 -20.80 -3.10 23.01
CA VAL A 71 -21.93 -3.30 22.08
C VAL A 71 -21.94 -4.73 21.54
N LYS A 72 -23.01 -5.48 21.78
CA LYS A 72 -23.12 -6.90 21.41
C LYS A 72 -23.18 -7.18 19.90
N LYS A 73 -23.62 -6.22 19.06
CA LYS A 73 -23.58 -6.24 17.58
C LYS A 73 -23.71 -4.82 17.04
N VAL A 74 -22.90 -4.46 16.04
CA VAL A 74 -23.02 -3.17 15.33
C VAL A 74 -23.81 -3.32 14.03
N GLY A 75 -24.36 -2.22 13.53
CA GLY A 75 -25.01 -2.20 12.22
C GLY A 75 -23.97 -2.30 11.10
N HIS A 76 -24.24 -3.13 10.11
CA HIS A 76 -23.39 -3.36 8.93
C HIS A 76 -24.07 -2.87 7.66
N LYS A 77 -23.28 -2.66 6.60
CA LYS A 77 -23.79 -2.56 5.23
C LYS A 77 -23.51 -3.88 4.53
N THR A 78 -24.39 -4.26 3.62
CA THR A 78 -24.09 -5.33 2.65
C THR A 78 -23.29 -4.76 1.47
N GLY A 79 -22.59 -5.62 0.74
CA GLY A 79 -21.92 -5.20 -0.50
C GLY A 79 -22.88 -4.57 -1.51
N ALA A 80 -24.09 -5.13 -1.66
CA ALA A 80 -25.14 -4.59 -2.53
C ALA A 80 -25.60 -3.18 -2.13
N GLU A 81 -25.71 -2.88 -0.82
CA GLU A 81 -26.01 -1.54 -0.36
C GLU A 81 -24.89 -0.54 -0.68
N VAL A 82 -23.62 -0.97 -0.60
CA VAL A 82 -22.49 -0.10 -0.97
C VAL A 82 -22.45 0.13 -2.48
N ASP A 83 -22.67 -0.91 -3.29
CA ASP A 83 -22.75 -0.77 -4.75
C ASP A 83 -23.88 0.18 -5.17
N THR A 84 -25.05 0.06 -4.51
CA THR A 84 -26.19 0.97 -4.74
C THR A 84 -25.83 2.41 -4.38
N ALA A 85 -25.13 2.63 -3.26
CA ALA A 85 -24.68 3.94 -2.85
C ALA A 85 -23.70 4.57 -3.85
N LEU A 86 -22.73 3.78 -4.32
CA LEU A 86 -21.76 4.21 -5.32
C LEU A 86 -22.42 4.53 -6.66
N ASP A 87 -23.40 3.73 -7.11
CA ASP A 87 -24.15 3.98 -8.35
C ASP A 87 -25.07 5.20 -8.27
N ALA A 88 -25.59 5.51 -7.08
CA ALA A 88 -26.40 6.69 -6.82
C ALA A 88 -25.58 7.97 -6.66
N SER A 89 -24.29 7.86 -6.33
CA SER A 89 -23.43 9.02 -6.12
C SER A 89 -23.07 9.71 -7.43
N PRO A 90 -23.37 11.01 -7.61
CA PRO A 90 -22.97 11.75 -8.80
C PRO A 90 -21.44 11.90 -8.91
N PHE A 91 -20.72 11.80 -7.79
CA PHE A 91 -19.26 11.85 -7.77
C PHE A 91 -18.65 10.50 -8.15
N PHE A 92 -19.04 9.41 -7.48
CA PHE A 92 -18.40 8.11 -7.68
C PHE A 92 -18.84 7.40 -8.95
N LYS A 93 -20.13 7.45 -9.30
CA LYS A 93 -20.69 6.72 -10.46
C LYS A 93 -19.86 6.88 -11.74
N PRO A 94 -19.48 8.09 -12.20
CA PRO A 94 -18.66 8.21 -13.40
C PRO A 94 -17.25 7.62 -13.24
N LEU A 95 -16.62 7.77 -12.08
CA LEU A 95 -15.22 7.35 -11.82
C LEU A 95 -15.06 5.83 -11.76
N ILE A 96 -16.10 5.10 -11.32
CA ILE A 96 -16.04 3.64 -11.18
C ILE A 96 -16.72 2.89 -12.33
N ALA A 97 -17.31 3.60 -13.31
CA ALA A 97 -18.16 3.01 -14.34
C ALA A 97 -17.45 1.90 -15.13
N ASP A 98 -16.19 2.12 -15.51
CA ASP A 98 -15.39 1.13 -16.22
C ASP A 98 -15.07 -0.09 -15.35
N GLY A 99 -14.81 0.13 -14.05
CA GLY A 99 -14.62 -0.95 -13.08
C GLY A 99 -15.86 -1.81 -12.94
N VAL A 100 -17.03 -1.19 -12.79
CA VAL A 100 -18.33 -1.88 -12.73
C VAL A 100 -18.61 -2.66 -14.01
N LYS A 101 -18.34 -2.06 -15.18
CA LYS A 101 -18.44 -2.75 -16.48
C LYS A 101 -17.52 -3.96 -16.58
N ALA A 102 -16.35 -3.90 -15.96
CA ALA A 102 -15.40 -5.01 -15.84
C ALA A 102 -15.77 -6.02 -14.72
N GLY A 103 -16.90 -5.84 -14.04
CA GLY A 103 -17.40 -6.73 -13.01
C GLY A 103 -16.85 -6.48 -11.61
N LYS A 104 -16.25 -5.31 -11.34
CA LYS A 104 -15.93 -4.87 -9.96
C LYS A 104 -17.23 -4.51 -9.26
N LYS A 105 -17.49 -5.16 -8.12
CA LYS A 105 -18.64 -4.93 -7.25
C LYS A 105 -18.34 -5.45 -5.85
N ALA A 106 -18.97 -4.90 -4.83
CA ALA A 106 -18.91 -5.39 -3.45
C ALA A 106 -19.97 -6.46 -3.16
N ASP A 107 -21.08 -6.45 -3.89
CA ASP A 107 -22.14 -7.45 -3.78
C ASP A 107 -21.62 -8.88 -3.98
N GLY A 108 -21.96 -9.76 -3.05
CA GLY A 108 -21.48 -11.14 -2.99
C GLY A 108 -20.08 -11.32 -2.39
N HIS A 109 -19.38 -10.22 -2.06
CA HIS A 109 -18.00 -10.28 -1.55
C HIS A 109 -17.83 -9.78 -0.11
N VAL A 110 -18.87 -9.22 0.52
CA VAL A 110 -18.84 -8.80 1.92
C VAL A 110 -19.38 -9.90 2.82
N HIS A 111 -18.55 -10.38 3.75
CA HIS A 111 -18.85 -11.45 4.68
C HIS A 111 -18.71 -10.97 6.12
N ILE A 112 -19.82 -10.96 6.86
CA ILE A 112 -19.84 -10.64 8.29
C ILE A 112 -19.71 -11.96 9.06
N HIS A 113 -18.68 -12.07 9.91
CA HIS A 113 -18.39 -13.28 10.68
C HIS A 113 -18.65 -13.02 12.16
N ASP A 114 -19.10 -14.06 12.86
CA ASP A 114 -19.04 -14.06 14.32
C ASP A 114 -17.60 -13.97 14.83
N ALA A 115 -17.41 -13.54 16.07
CA ALA A 115 -16.08 -13.28 16.62
C ALA A 115 -15.11 -14.48 16.53
N ALA A 116 -15.60 -15.70 16.78
CA ALA A 116 -14.76 -16.90 16.76
C ALA A 116 -14.36 -17.30 15.33
N THR A 117 -15.31 -17.24 14.39
CA THR A 117 -15.09 -17.48 12.97
C THR A 117 -14.14 -16.42 12.39
N PHE A 118 -14.34 -15.14 12.73
CA PHE A 118 -13.50 -14.04 12.28
C PHE A 118 -12.05 -14.22 12.74
N GLN A 119 -11.85 -14.46 14.04
CA GLN A 119 -10.53 -14.68 14.63
C GLN A 119 -9.78 -15.81 13.92
N THR A 120 -10.46 -16.95 13.71
CA THR A 120 -9.87 -18.11 13.03
C THR A 120 -9.43 -17.78 11.61
N LYS A 121 -10.30 -17.12 10.84
CA LYS A 121 -10.01 -16.73 9.46
C LYS A 121 -8.92 -15.66 9.36
N CYS A 122 -8.93 -14.67 10.25
CA CYS A 122 -7.92 -13.62 10.30
C CYS A 122 -6.53 -14.19 10.63
N VAL A 123 -6.43 -15.11 11.60
CA VAL A 123 -5.16 -15.81 11.90
C VAL A 123 -4.67 -16.61 10.69
N ALA A 124 -5.56 -17.33 10.02
CA ALA A 124 -5.21 -18.08 8.81
C ALA A 124 -4.71 -17.15 7.69
N TYR A 125 -5.36 -16.01 7.50
CA TYR A 125 -4.95 -14.97 6.55
C TYR A 125 -3.56 -14.40 6.89
N LEU A 126 -3.29 -14.14 8.17
CA LEU A 126 -2.02 -13.57 8.63
C LEU A 126 -0.85 -14.55 8.55
N SER A 127 -1.13 -15.86 8.61
CA SER A 127 -0.09 -16.90 8.61
C SER A 127 0.81 -16.81 7.38
N GLY A 128 2.12 -16.76 7.60
CA GLY A 128 3.11 -16.66 6.53
C GLY A 128 3.27 -15.26 5.91
N LYS A 129 2.46 -14.28 6.31
CA LYS A 129 2.62 -12.87 5.91
C LYS A 129 3.61 -12.15 6.80
N GLN A 130 4.15 -11.04 6.31
CA GLN A 130 5.01 -10.17 7.09
C GLN A 130 4.20 -9.34 8.07
N ASN A 131 4.59 -9.35 9.34
CA ASN A 131 4.10 -8.46 10.37
C ASN A 131 4.59 -7.03 10.09
N PRO A 132 3.67 -6.06 9.87
CA PRO A 132 4.06 -4.69 9.54
C PRO A 132 4.77 -3.97 10.70
N ASN A 133 4.57 -4.41 11.94
CA ASN A 133 5.18 -3.80 13.12
C ASN A 133 6.63 -4.24 13.33
N THR A 134 6.97 -5.47 12.95
CA THR A 134 8.30 -6.06 13.21
C THR A 134 9.12 -6.28 11.94
N GLY A 135 8.47 -6.30 10.78
CA GLY A 135 9.10 -6.68 9.51
C GLY A 135 9.46 -8.17 9.42
N ALA A 136 9.15 -9.00 10.42
CA ALA A 136 9.32 -10.44 10.38
C ALA A 136 8.06 -11.13 9.84
N VAL A 137 8.12 -12.41 9.48
CA VAL A 137 6.90 -13.20 9.21
C VAL A 137 6.16 -13.42 10.53
N PHE A 138 4.83 -13.30 10.54
CA PHE A 138 4.02 -13.59 11.72
C PHE A 138 4.32 -14.99 12.27
N THR A 139 4.58 -15.06 13.57
CA THR A 139 4.38 -16.28 14.34
C THR A 139 2.88 -16.51 14.59
N ASP A 140 2.50 -17.75 14.91
CA ASP A 140 1.09 -18.08 15.20
C ASP A 140 0.54 -17.26 16.37
N ASP A 141 1.35 -16.99 17.40
CA ASP A 141 0.92 -16.23 18.56
C ASP A 141 0.83 -14.73 18.28
N GLU A 142 1.75 -14.16 17.50
CA GLU A 142 1.60 -12.79 17.00
C GLU A 142 0.37 -12.64 16.12
N ALA A 143 0.08 -13.60 15.23
CA ALA A 143 -1.10 -13.55 14.38
C ALA A 143 -2.39 -13.58 15.21
N LYS A 144 -2.46 -14.44 16.22
CA LYS A 144 -3.59 -14.49 17.16
C LYS A 144 -3.76 -13.18 17.91
N GLU A 145 -2.68 -12.62 18.44
CA GLU A 145 -2.75 -11.36 19.18
C GLU A 145 -3.17 -10.21 18.27
N PHE A 146 -2.60 -10.14 17.07
CA PHE A 146 -2.92 -9.11 16.09
C PHE A 146 -4.41 -9.19 15.68
N ALA A 147 -4.92 -10.38 15.39
CA ALA A 147 -6.29 -10.61 14.94
C ALA A 147 -7.37 -10.12 15.94
N LYS A 148 -7.07 -10.04 17.24
CA LYS A 148 -8.01 -9.53 18.27
C LYS A 148 -8.45 -8.09 18.00
N ASN A 149 -7.57 -7.29 17.41
CA ASN A 149 -7.79 -5.85 17.20
C ASN A 149 -8.16 -5.51 15.76
N VAL A 150 -8.46 -6.53 14.94
CA VAL A 150 -8.85 -6.36 13.54
C VAL A 150 -10.37 -6.22 13.46
N ASN A 151 -10.80 -5.18 12.75
CA ASN A 151 -12.22 -4.91 12.49
C ASN A 151 -12.68 -5.52 11.16
N ALA A 152 -11.82 -5.45 10.15
CA ALA A 152 -12.04 -6.05 8.85
C ALA A 152 -10.71 -6.26 8.11
N TYR A 153 -10.75 -7.15 7.11
CA TYR A 153 -9.64 -7.34 6.19
C TYR A 153 -10.13 -7.80 4.81
N GLN A 154 -9.29 -7.60 3.81
CA GLN A 154 -9.55 -8.06 2.45
C GLN A 154 -8.58 -9.16 2.00
N GLU A 155 -9.13 -10.23 1.43
CA GLU A 155 -8.41 -11.34 0.79
C GLU A 155 -8.86 -11.46 -0.68
N GLY A 156 -8.03 -10.96 -1.60
CA GLY A 156 -8.42 -10.89 -3.01
C GLY A 156 -9.61 -9.95 -3.19
N LYS A 157 -10.76 -10.47 -3.60
CA LYS A 157 -12.02 -9.71 -3.68
C LYS A 157 -12.88 -9.86 -2.43
N GLU A 158 -12.60 -10.84 -1.58
CA GLU A 158 -13.43 -11.14 -0.42
C GLU A 158 -13.10 -10.20 0.73
N ILE A 159 -14.14 -9.61 1.31
CA ILE A 159 -14.09 -8.69 2.44
C ILE A 159 -14.64 -9.44 3.65
N HIS A 160 -13.84 -9.54 4.69
CA HIS A 160 -14.20 -10.18 5.95
C HIS A 160 -14.36 -9.10 7.01
N VAL A 161 -15.53 -9.05 7.66
CA VAL A 161 -15.89 -8.02 8.64
C VAL A 161 -16.27 -8.69 9.97
N HIS A 162 -15.78 -8.14 11.09
CA HIS A 162 -16.13 -8.62 12.42
C HIS A 162 -17.52 -8.13 12.85
N GLU A 163 -18.41 -9.01 13.32
CA GLU A 163 -19.82 -8.65 13.60
C GLU A 163 -20.01 -7.55 14.67
N GLU A 164 -19.08 -7.44 15.62
CA GLU A 164 -19.18 -6.49 16.74
C GLU A 164 -18.37 -5.21 16.55
N ARG A 165 -17.37 -5.21 15.66
CA ARG A 165 -16.40 -4.10 15.54
C ARG A 165 -16.35 -3.48 14.14
N GLY A 166 -16.80 -4.22 13.13
CA GLY A 166 -16.77 -3.78 11.75
C GLY A 166 -18.01 -2.98 11.37
N GLU A 167 -18.15 -1.75 11.88
CA GLU A 167 -19.32 -0.89 11.63
C GLU A 167 -19.67 -0.71 10.14
N ALA A 168 -20.88 -0.21 9.84
CA ALA A 168 -21.33 0.12 8.48
C ALA A 168 -20.28 0.89 7.66
N ALA A 169 -19.63 1.89 8.26
CA ALA A 169 -18.59 2.69 7.60
C ALA A 169 -17.29 1.88 7.33
N THR A 170 -17.01 0.84 8.12
CA THR A 170 -15.93 -0.13 7.85
C THR A 170 -16.22 -0.94 6.60
N THR A 171 -17.46 -1.39 6.40
CA THR A 171 -17.82 -2.07 5.14
C THR A 171 -17.66 -1.15 3.94
N VAL A 172 -18.03 0.13 4.06
CA VAL A 172 -17.82 1.12 3.00
C VAL A 172 -16.33 1.27 2.68
N HIS A 173 -15.46 1.34 3.70
CA HIS A 173 -14.00 1.43 3.53
C HIS A 173 -13.44 0.24 2.75
N GLU A 174 -13.73 -0.97 3.21
CA GLU A 174 -13.20 -2.16 2.58
C GLU A 174 -13.75 -2.36 1.15
N SER A 175 -15.01 -1.98 0.92
CA SER A 175 -15.59 -2.00 -0.42
C SER A 175 -14.92 -0.98 -1.36
N MET A 176 -14.51 0.19 -0.84
CA MET A 176 -13.83 1.23 -1.62
C MET A 176 -12.50 0.74 -2.21
N HIS A 177 -11.81 -0.18 -1.54
CA HIS A 177 -10.60 -0.82 -2.06
C HIS A 177 -10.84 -1.67 -3.33
N LEU A 178 -12.04 -2.21 -3.53
CA LEU A 178 -12.38 -3.01 -4.72
C LEU A 178 -12.38 -2.15 -6.00
N PHE A 179 -12.71 -0.87 -5.87
CA PHE A 179 -12.81 0.06 -6.98
C PHE A 179 -11.50 0.80 -7.27
N ALA A 180 -10.50 0.70 -6.40
CA ALA A 180 -9.17 1.18 -6.68
C ALA A 180 -8.62 0.54 -7.97
N ASN A 181 -7.89 1.32 -8.76
CA ASN A 181 -7.17 0.84 -9.92
C ASN A 181 -6.03 -0.09 -9.48
N ASP A 182 -5.83 -1.19 -10.19
CA ASP A 182 -4.86 -2.21 -9.81
C ASP A 182 -3.40 -1.69 -9.84
N LYS A 183 -3.14 -0.58 -10.55
CA LYS A 183 -1.84 0.11 -10.56
C LYS A 183 -1.60 1.01 -9.34
N TRP A 184 -2.66 1.40 -8.63
CA TRP A 184 -2.58 2.38 -7.54
C TRP A 184 -1.70 1.87 -6.39
N LEU A 185 -2.12 0.78 -5.73
CA LEU A 185 -1.44 0.25 -4.55
C LEU A 185 0.05 -0.09 -4.82
N PRO A 186 0.43 -0.77 -5.92
CA PRO A 186 1.83 -1.04 -6.22
C PRO A 186 2.71 0.22 -6.38
N LYS A 187 2.16 1.32 -6.91
CA LYS A 187 2.91 2.59 -7.08
C LYS A 187 3.03 3.33 -5.75
N VAL A 188 1.90 3.56 -5.06
CA VAL A 188 1.85 4.49 -3.93
C VAL A 188 2.21 3.84 -2.59
N GLY A 189 2.01 2.53 -2.45
CA GLY A 189 2.25 1.78 -1.23
C GLY A 189 1.10 1.86 -0.21
N PHE A 190 1.19 1.04 0.85
CA PHE A 190 0.13 0.82 1.83
C PHE A 190 -0.42 2.12 2.46
N ASN A 191 0.45 2.96 3.00
CA ASN A 191 0.02 4.16 3.74
C ASN A 191 -0.77 5.16 2.88
N ALA A 192 -0.31 5.42 1.66
CA ALA A 192 -1.02 6.28 0.73
C ALA A 192 -2.33 5.62 0.26
N ASN A 193 -2.31 4.30 0.04
CA ASN A 193 -3.53 3.55 -0.30
C ASN A 193 -4.61 3.65 0.77
N GLU A 194 -4.30 3.37 2.04
CA GLU A 194 -5.27 3.48 3.13
C GLU A 194 -5.73 4.93 3.35
N GLY A 195 -4.82 5.92 3.25
CA GLY A 195 -5.18 7.33 3.37
C GLY A 195 -6.17 7.79 2.29
N THR A 196 -5.96 7.38 1.04
CA THR A 196 -6.85 7.70 -0.09
C THR A 196 -8.17 6.96 -0.01
N THR A 197 -8.14 5.69 0.40
CA THR A 197 -9.35 4.91 0.65
C THR A 197 -10.19 5.55 1.76
N GLU A 198 -9.57 5.91 2.88
CA GLU A 198 -10.25 6.58 3.99
C GLU A 198 -10.81 7.95 3.55
N TYR A 199 -10.08 8.70 2.71
CA TYR A 199 -10.57 9.98 2.16
C TYR A 199 -11.88 9.80 1.39
N PHE A 200 -11.91 8.88 0.42
CA PHE A 200 -13.12 8.62 -0.37
C PHE A 200 -14.21 7.91 0.43
N THR A 201 -13.85 7.10 1.42
CA THR A 201 -14.80 6.50 2.36
C THR A 201 -15.55 7.56 3.13
N LYS A 202 -14.85 8.54 3.73
CA LYS A 202 -15.50 9.64 4.46
C LYS A 202 -16.43 10.45 3.56
N LYS A 203 -16.06 10.65 2.30
CA LYS A 203 -16.90 11.32 1.30
C LYS A 203 -18.19 10.55 1.06
N LEU A 204 -18.12 9.25 0.75
CA LEU A 204 -19.31 8.42 0.55
C LEU A 204 -20.15 8.28 1.82
N CYS A 205 -19.53 8.12 2.99
CA CYS A 205 -20.22 8.11 4.27
C CYS A 205 -20.99 9.41 4.53
N ALA A 206 -20.44 10.57 4.15
CA ALA A 206 -21.15 11.85 4.26
C ALA A 206 -22.43 11.88 3.39
N GLU A 207 -22.37 11.36 2.16
CA GLU A 207 -23.55 11.21 1.28
C GLU A 207 -24.61 10.29 1.90
N LEU A 208 -24.17 9.24 2.60
CA LEU A 208 -25.03 8.25 3.28
C LEU A 208 -25.46 8.65 4.69
N LYS A 209 -25.01 9.81 5.20
CA LYS A 209 -25.22 10.26 6.59
C LYS A 209 -24.72 9.23 7.63
N LEU A 210 -23.61 8.57 7.31
CA LEU A 210 -22.91 7.66 8.22
C LEU A 210 -21.76 8.39 8.90
N THR A 211 -21.58 8.14 10.19
CA THR A 211 -20.38 8.57 10.92
C THR A 211 -19.24 7.59 10.65
N ARG A 212 -18.07 8.10 10.27
CA ARG A 212 -16.83 7.34 10.18
C ARG A 212 -15.91 7.82 11.30
N GLY A 213 -15.47 6.89 12.16
CA GLY A 213 -14.54 7.20 13.26
C GLY A 213 -13.18 7.72 12.78
N GLY A 214 -12.27 7.95 13.74
CA GLY A 214 -10.96 8.54 13.50
C GLY A 214 -9.95 7.71 12.70
N TYR A 215 -10.42 6.73 11.91
CA TYR A 215 -9.80 5.96 10.81
C TYR A 215 -8.52 6.58 10.22
N TYR A 216 -7.35 5.92 10.25
CA TYR A 216 -6.08 6.36 9.63
C TYR A 216 -5.83 7.89 9.64
N ALA A 217 -5.97 8.54 10.80
CA ALA A 217 -6.05 10.00 10.90
C ALA A 217 -4.88 10.73 10.23
N ASP A 218 -3.65 10.24 10.41
CA ASP A 218 -2.46 10.88 9.84
C ASP A 218 -2.32 10.61 8.34
N GLN A 219 -2.60 9.38 7.88
CA GLN A 219 -2.61 9.05 6.45
C GLN A 219 -3.70 9.85 5.73
N TYR A 220 -4.90 9.91 6.30
CA TYR A 220 -6.01 10.73 5.82
C TYR A 220 -5.62 12.21 5.78
N ALA A 221 -4.98 12.74 6.82
CA ALA A 221 -4.57 14.14 6.86
C ALA A 221 -3.54 14.48 5.77
N ALA A 222 -2.57 13.59 5.52
CA ALA A 222 -1.58 13.77 4.46
C ALA A 222 -2.22 13.68 3.06
N VAL A 223 -3.13 12.74 2.84
CA VAL A 223 -3.85 12.64 1.55
C VAL A 223 -4.82 13.81 1.35
N LYS A 224 -5.51 14.25 2.40
CA LYS A 224 -6.37 15.44 2.31
C LYS A 224 -5.55 16.66 1.90
N ALA A 225 -4.35 16.84 2.46
CA ALA A 225 -3.47 17.95 2.08
C ALA A 225 -3.05 17.86 0.60
N LEU A 226 -2.70 16.66 0.12
CA LEU A 226 -2.48 16.42 -1.32
C LEU A 226 -3.71 16.81 -2.15
N VAL A 227 -4.92 16.40 -1.75
CA VAL A 227 -6.17 16.77 -2.43
C VAL A 227 -6.38 18.28 -2.44
N ASP A 228 -6.17 18.96 -1.31
CA ASP A 228 -6.30 20.41 -1.21
C ASP A 228 -5.27 21.14 -2.11
N TYR A 229 -4.08 20.53 -2.30
CA TYR A 229 -2.97 21.09 -3.06
C TYR A 229 -3.19 21.04 -4.59
N VAL A 230 -3.55 19.86 -5.11
CA VAL A 230 -3.71 19.64 -6.57
C VAL A 230 -5.16 19.63 -7.06
N GLY A 231 -6.12 19.42 -6.16
CA GLY A 231 -7.54 19.23 -6.48
C GLY A 231 -7.98 17.76 -6.43
N GLU A 232 -9.22 17.54 -5.97
CA GLU A 232 -9.81 16.22 -5.76
C GLU A 232 -9.86 15.36 -7.03
N THR A 233 -10.10 15.98 -8.20
CA THR A 233 -10.19 15.28 -9.47
C THR A 233 -8.93 14.48 -9.79
N TYR A 234 -7.73 15.06 -9.66
CA TYR A 234 -6.48 14.35 -9.98
C TYR A 234 -6.26 13.14 -9.08
N VAL A 235 -6.58 13.27 -7.78
CA VAL A 235 -6.43 12.16 -6.82
C VAL A 235 -7.47 11.08 -7.09
N ALA A 236 -8.70 11.45 -7.43
CA ALA A 236 -9.77 10.51 -7.73
C ALA A 236 -9.52 9.74 -9.02
N GLU A 237 -9.15 10.41 -10.11
CA GLU A 237 -8.82 9.75 -11.38
C GLU A 237 -7.59 8.86 -11.25
N ALA A 238 -6.57 9.29 -10.49
CA ALA A 238 -5.43 8.43 -10.22
C ALA A 238 -5.82 7.17 -9.42
N TYR A 239 -6.70 7.32 -8.43
CA TYR A 239 -7.14 6.22 -7.57
C TYR A 239 -8.07 5.24 -8.29
N PHE A 240 -9.12 5.70 -8.97
CA PHE A 240 -10.13 4.84 -9.59
C PHE A 240 -9.76 4.42 -11.02
N GLU A 241 -9.16 5.31 -11.80
CA GLU A 241 -8.92 5.11 -13.23
C GLU A 241 -7.44 4.84 -13.56
N GLY A 242 -6.54 5.04 -12.60
CA GLY A 242 -5.11 4.76 -12.78
C GLY A 242 -4.34 5.87 -13.50
N LYS A 243 -4.90 7.09 -13.56
CA LYS A 243 -4.27 8.32 -14.08
C LYS A 243 -3.17 8.88 -13.16
N LEU A 244 -2.21 8.03 -12.80
CA LEU A 244 -1.14 8.33 -11.84
C LEU A 244 -0.14 9.35 -12.38
N ASP A 245 0.16 9.29 -13.68
CA ASP A 245 1.12 10.19 -14.31
C ASP A 245 0.57 11.63 -14.35
N GLU A 246 -0.74 11.78 -14.51
CA GLU A 246 -1.45 13.05 -14.46
C GLU A 246 -1.43 13.66 -13.06
N LEU A 247 -1.60 12.84 -12.01
CA LEU A 247 -1.45 13.28 -10.62
C LEU A 247 -0.01 13.72 -10.33
N GLU A 248 0.98 12.91 -10.74
CA GLU A 248 2.41 13.22 -10.58
C GLU A 248 2.75 14.55 -11.26
N ALA A 249 2.32 14.74 -12.51
CA ALA A 249 2.50 15.98 -13.26
C ALA A 249 1.78 17.17 -12.61
N ALA A 250 0.57 16.99 -12.07
CA ALA A 250 -0.17 18.05 -11.41
C ALA A 250 0.52 18.55 -10.13
N VAL A 251 1.04 17.63 -9.31
CA VAL A 251 1.81 17.96 -8.10
C VAL A 251 3.08 18.71 -8.46
N ASP A 252 3.88 18.16 -9.36
CA ASP A 252 5.17 18.75 -9.74
C ASP A 252 4.99 20.12 -10.40
N LYS A 253 3.97 20.27 -11.27
CA LYS A 253 3.62 21.56 -11.88
C LYS A 253 3.21 22.60 -10.83
N LYS A 254 2.44 22.20 -9.81
CA LYS A 254 2.01 23.10 -8.73
C LYS A 254 3.19 23.58 -7.88
N ALA A 255 4.23 22.74 -7.74
CA ALA A 255 5.47 23.07 -7.05
C ALA A 255 6.43 23.96 -7.87
N GLY A 256 6.17 24.15 -9.17
CA GLY A 256 6.96 25.00 -10.07
C GLY A 256 8.23 24.35 -10.61
N GLU A 257 9.09 25.12 -11.29
CA GLU A 257 10.29 24.60 -11.99
C GLU A 257 11.30 23.89 -11.05
N ALA A 258 11.40 24.33 -9.79
CA ALA A 258 12.21 23.66 -8.77
C ALA A 258 11.52 22.45 -8.12
N GLY A 259 10.27 22.18 -8.50
CA GLY A 259 9.36 21.21 -7.91
C GLY A 259 9.31 19.85 -8.61
N ALA A 260 10.12 19.61 -9.65
CA ALA A 260 10.20 18.29 -10.27
C ALA A 260 10.57 17.22 -9.24
N GLY A 261 9.81 16.12 -9.19
CA GLY A 261 9.97 15.04 -8.22
C GLY A 261 9.31 15.30 -6.86
N THR A 262 8.50 16.34 -6.71
CA THR A 262 7.76 16.62 -5.46
C THR A 262 6.81 15.47 -5.13
N PHE A 263 6.10 14.93 -6.11
CA PHE A 263 5.23 13.77 -5.87
C PHE A 263 6.03 12.53 -5.43
N GLY A 264 7.18 12.28 -6.06
CA GLY A 264 8.08 11.20 -5.67
C GLY A 264 8.58 11.34 -4.23
N LYS A 265 8.90 12.58 -3.81
CA LYS A 265 9.30 12.90 -2.43
C LYS A 265 8.14 12.71 -1.45
N TRP A 266 6.94 13.16 -1.80
CA TRP A 266 5.71 12.94 -1.03
C TRP A 266 5.45 11.45 -0.81
N LEU A 267 5.54 10.63 -1.87
CA LEU A 267 5.43 9.17 -1.77
C LEU A 267 6.51 8.55 -0.88
N GLY A 268 7.74 9.07 -0.95
CA GLY A 268 8.82 8.65 -0.07
C GLY A 268 8.49 8.87 1.41
N TYR A 269 7.93 10.03 1.75
CA TYR A 269 7.46 10.32 3.10
C TYR A 269 6.30 9.41 3.53
N MET A 270 5.30 9.21 2.67
CA MET A 270 4.20 8.30 2.95
C MET A 270 4.68 6.87 3.22
N LYS A 271 5.60 6.34 2.40
CA LYS A 271 6.19 5.00 2.58
C LYS A 271 7.01 4.86 3.85
N ALA A 272 7.64 5.95 4.30
CA ALA A 272 8.40 6.01 5.54
C ALA A 272 7.55 6.37 6.77
N SER A 273 6.21 6.43 6.63
CA SER A 273 5.28 6.86 7.69
C SER A 273 5.56 8.27 8.25
N LYS A 274 6.17 9.14 7.43
CA LYS A 274 6.48 10.55 7.74
C LYS A 274 5.32 11.46 7.32
N TYR A 275 4.16 11.25 7.93
CA TYR A 275 2.91 11.87 7.48
C TYR A 275 2.90 13.40 7.64
N ALA A 276 3.56 13.91 8.68
CA ALA A 276 3.66 15.35 8.90
C ALA A 276 4.48 16.03 7.79
N GLU A 277 5.58 15.41 7.36
CA GLU A 277 6.41 15.91 6.26
C GLU A 277 5.72 15.76 4.90
N ALA A 278 4.99 14.66 4.68
CA ALA A 278 4.14 14.50 3.50
C ALA A 278 3.10 15.62 3.43
N LYS A 279 2.39 15.87 4.54
CA LYS A 279 1.40 16.95 4.65
C LYS A 279 2.00 18.34 4.50
N ALA A 280 3.21 18.60 5.00
CA ALA A 280 3.83 19.91 4.88
C ALA A 280 4.32 20.22 3.45
N LEU A 281 4.49 19.18 2.62
CA LEU A 281 4.97 19.31 1.25
C LEU A 281 3.87 19.70 0.25
N THR A 282 2.61 19.43 0.57
CA THR A 282 1.42 19.63 -0.28
C THR A 282 0.34 20.36 0.51
#